data_AF-E0NDC2-F1
#
_entry.id   AF-E0NDC2-F1
#
_cell.length_a   1.000
_cell.length_b   1.000
_cell.length_c   1.000
_cell.angle_alpha   90.00
_cell.angle_beta   90.00
_cell.angle_gamma   90.00
#
_symmetry.space_group_name_H-M   'P 1'
#
loop_
_entity.id
_entity.type
_entity.pdbx_description
1 polymer ?
#
loop_
_entity_poly.entity_id
_entity_poly.type
_entity_poly.pdbx_seq_one_letter_code
_entity_poly.pdbx_strand_id
1 'polypeptide(L)'
;MTKHVIDVELPATKIEFKIGAKTYTLSLADKSRARINKKYDAITKFEDEKGDSTEMVIKRYQDEIDKIEKERDERELTDNPMSNQEEFKKRQATIAKFQSEVDKNNKELDIHTKKSAIDFLDYLFGEGTGNDLYNLVDRNTIALSKIIFQIMTEFNRENDIYQYRETYIKKLAEIDKTDNEDDD
;
A
#
# COMPACT_ATOMS: atom_id res chain seq x y z
N MET A 1 48.12 15.52 22.03
CA MET A 1 46.98 14.58 22.03
C MET A 1 45.69 15.33 21.81
N THR A 2 45.40 15.64 20.56
CA THR A 2 44.10 16.12 20.10
C THR A 2 43.14 14.92 20.17
N LYS A 3 42.14 14.98 21.05
CA LYS A 3 41.08 13.97 21.08
C LYS A 3 40.24 14.13 19.81
N HIS A 4 40.38 13.20 18.87
CA HIS A 4 39.44 13.08 17.77
C HIS A 4 38.08 12.64 18.33
N VAL A 5 37.13 13.58 18.38
CA VAL A 5 35.75 13.30 18.77
C VAL A 5 35.05 12.78 17.52
N ILE A 6 34.66 11.50 17.55
CA ILE A 6 33.87 10.90 16.48
C ILE A 6 32.41 11.30 16.70
N ASP A 7 31.89 12.18 15.84
CA ASP A 7 30.45 12.40 15.75
C ASP A 7 29.80 11.20 15.06
N VAL A 8 29.29 10.30 15.89
CA VAL A 8 28.39 9.22 15.48
C VAL A 8 27.02 9.84 15.26
N GLU A 9 26.59 9.94 14.01
CA GLU A 9 25.26 10.46 13.65
C GLU A 9 24.19 9.57 14.24
N LEU A 10 23.67 9.81 15.45
CA LEU A 10 22.68 8.91 16.05
C LEU A 10 21.47 8.69 15.12
N PRO A 11 20.90 7.48 15.06
CA PRO A 11 19.72 7.22 14.23
C PRO A 11 18.62 8.22 14.58
N ALA A 12 17.92 8.71 13.55
CA ALA A 12 16.86 9.69 13.73
C ALA A 12 15.87 9.21 14.80
N THR A 13 15.66 10.02 15.84
CA THR A 13 14.71 9.72 16.91
C THR A 13 13.30 10.14 16.55
N LYS A 14 13.16 10.97 15.52
CA LYS A 14 11.89 11.43 14.96
C LYS A 14 12.00 11.69 13.47
N ILE A 15 10.87 11.58 12.77
CA ILE A 15 10.72 12.00 11.36
C ILE A 15 9.53 12.94 11.29
N GLU A 16 9.69 14.08 10.63
CA GLU A 16 8.65 15.10 10.48
C GLU A 16 8.07 15.08 9.07
N PHE A 17 6.74 15.01 8.98
CA PHE A 17 5.99 14.96 7.74
C PHE A 17 5.12 16.20 7.62
N LYS A 18 5.30 16.99 6.56
CA LYS A 18 4.42 18.11 6.26
C LYS A 18 3.28 17.62 5.37
N ILE A 19 2.07 17.55 5.93
CA ILE A 19 0.88 17.09 5.21
C ILE A 19 -0.17 18.21 5.25
N GLY A 20 -0.46 18.80 4.09
CA GLY A 20 -1.25 20.02 4.01
C GLY A 20 -0.59 21.18 4.76
N ALA A 21 -1.33 21.79 5.68
CA ALA A 21 -0.85 22.90 6.50
C ALA A 21 -0.30 22.46 7.88
N LYS A 22 -0.35 21.15 8.21
CA LYS A 22 0.08 20.61 9.50
C LYS A 22 1.40 19.84 9.37
N THR A 23 2.18 19.86 10.44
CA THR A 23 3.35 19.00 10.59
C THR A 23 2.99 17.85 11.53
N TYR A 24 3.27 16.63 11.08
CA TYR A 24 3.06 15.40 11.82
C TYR A 24 4.42 14.81 12.18
N THR A 25 4.61 14.45 13.45
CA THR A 25 5.91 13.95 13.94
C THR A 25 5.78 12.48 14.29
N LEU A 26 6.51 11.63 13.58
CA LEU A 26 6.68 10.23 13.92
C LEU A 26 7.82 10.11 14.94
N SER A 27 7.49 9.74 16.18
CA SER A 27 8.50 9.35 17.17
C SER A 27 8.98 7.92 16.92
N LEU A 28 10.29 7.75 16.79
CA LEU A 28 10.95 6.44 16.67
C LEU A 28 11.48 5.92 18.01
N ALA A 29 11.37 6.71 19.09
CA ALA A 29 11.77 6.30 20.43
C ALA A 29 10.90 5.15 20.98
N ASP A 30 9.59 5.20 20.72
CA ASP A 30 8.60 4.26 21.27
C ASP A 30 8.10 3.24 20.25
N LYS A 31 8.51 3.35 18.98
CA LYS A 31 8.02 2.53 17.88
C LYS A 31 9.18 1.85 17.17
N SER A 32 9.19 0.53 17.18
CA SER A 32 10.22 -0.21 16.45
C SER A 32 9.93 -0.22 14.95
N ARG A 33 10.99 -0.04 14.15
CA ARG A 33 10.93 -0.06 12.67
C ARG A 33 10.24 -1.31 12.14
N ALA A 34 10.59 -2.47 12.70
CA ALA A 34 9.99 -3.75 12.34
C ALA A 34 8.47 -3.79 12.57
N ARG A 35 7.96 -3.12 13.61
CA ARG A 35 6.50 -3.04 13.86
C ARG A 35 5.80 -2.11 12.89
N ILE A 36 6.44 -1.02 12.48
CA ILE A 36 5.91 -0.10 11.46
C ILE A 36 5.78 -0.85 10.12
N ASN A 37 6.86 -1.50 9.66
CA ASN A 37 6.83 -2.28 8.42
C ASN A 37 5.80 -3.40 8.48
N LYS A 38 5.76 -4.18 9.56
CA LYS A 38 4.75 -5.25 9.72
C LYS A 38 3.31 -4.74 9.63
N LYS A 39 3.03 -3.55 10.17
CA LYS A 39 1.70 -2.94 10.08
C LYS A 39 1.40 -2.46 8.67
N TYR A 40 2.38 -1.90 7.96
CA TYR A 40 2.24 -1.48 6.57
C TYR A 40 2.05 -2.68 5.63
N ASP A 41 2.85 -3.75 5.78
CA ASP A 41 2.74 -4.98 4.99
C ASP A 41 1.36 -5.65 5.13
N ALA A 42 0.74 -5.53 6.32
CA ALA A 42 -0.60 -6.04 6.55
C ALA A 42 -1.68 -5.28 5.75
N ILE A 43 -1.44 -4.00 5.45
CA ILE A 43 -2.33 -3.18 4.61
C ILE A 43 -2.18 -3.64 3.16
N THR A 44 -0.95 -3.70 2.65
CA THR A 44 -0.68 -4.03 1.24
C THR A 44 -1.11 -5.45 0.91
N LYS A 45 -0.86 -6.41 1.80
CA LYS A 45 -1.24 -7.82 1.58
C LYS A 45 -2.75 -7.99 1.41
N PHE A 46 -3.57 -7.24 2.14
CA PHE A 46 -5.02 -7.33 1.97
C PHE A 46 -5.47 -6.73 0.63
N GLU A 47 -4.83 -5.63 0.21
CA GLU A 47 -5.10 -5.02 -1.10
C GLU A 47 -4.76 -5.99 -2.24
N ASP A 48 -3.64 -6.69 -2.14
CA ASP A 48 -3.23 -7.74 -3.09
C ASP A 48 -4.23 -8.90 -3.12
N GLU A 49 -4.58 -9.48 -1.96
CA GLU A 49 -5.54 -10.60 -1.87
C GLU A 49 -6.92 -10.25 -2.44
N LYS A 50 -7.36 -9.00 -2.27
CA LYS A 50 -8.64 -8.52 -2.85
C LYS A 50 -8.52 -8.20 -4.33
N GLY A 51 -7.37 -7.71 -4.80
CA GLY A 51 -7.04 -7.57 -6.22
C GLY A 51 -7.18 -8.92 -6.94
N ASP A 52 -6.51 -9.95 -6.42
CA ASP A 52 -6.56 -11.32 -6.94
C ASP A 52 -8.00 -11.86 -6.95
N SER A 53 -8.75 -11.66 -5.86
CA SER A 53 -10.15 -12.08 -5.79
C SER A 53 -11.02 -11.40 -6.85
N THR A 54 -10.75 -10.14 -7.18
CA THR A 54 -11.51 -9.39 -8.19
C THR A 54 -11.16 -9.86 -9.60
N GLU A 55 -9.89 -10.12 -9.89
CA GLU A 55 -9.47 -10.73 -11.16
C GLU A 55 -10.07 -12.12 -11.37
N MET A 56 -10.10 -12.95 -10.32
CA MET A 56 -10.76 -14.26 -10.38
C MET A 56 -12.24 -14.16 -10.72
N VAL A 57 -12.95 -13.18 -10.13
CA VAL A 57 -14.35 -12.92 -10.43
C VAL A 57 -14.51 -12.49 -11.89
N ILE A 58 -13.71 -11.54 -12.37
CA ILE A 58 -13.71 -11.08 -13.76
C ILE A 58 -13.55 -12.26 -14.72
N LYS A 59 -12.53 -13.11 -14.49
CA LYS A 59 -12.25 -14.27 -15.33
C LYS A 59 -13.41 -15.27 -15.36
N ARG A 60 -13.98 -15.61 -14.20
CA ARG A 60 -15.14 -16.52 -14.12
C ARG A 60 -16.33 -16.01 -14.92
N TYR A 61 -16.58 -14.70 -14.87
CA TYR A 61 -17.70 -14.10 -15.59
C TYR A 61 -17.43 -13.98 -17.10
N GLN A 62 -16.19 -13.76 -17.52
CA GLN A 62 -15.79 -13.87 -18.93
C GLN A 62 -16.06 -15.28 -19.46
N ASP A 63 -15.61 -16.31 -18.73
CA ASP A 63 -15.86 -17.72 -19.10
C ASP A 63 -17.37 -18.04 -19.20
N GLU A 64 -18.20 -17.49 -18.30
CA GLU A 64 -19.66 -17.65 -18.35
C GLU A 64 -20.30 -16.96 -19.56
N ILE A 65 -19.86 -15.75 -19.91
CA ILE A 65 -20.35 -15.02 -21.09
C ILE A 65 -19.94 -15.76 -22.36
N ASP A 66 -18.68 -16.17 -22.47
CA ASP A 66 -18.16 -16.91 -23.63
C ASP A 66 -18.92 -18.22 -23.84
N LYS A 67 -19.29 -18.90 -22.75
CA LYS A 67 -20.13 -20.09 -22.81
C LYS A 67 -21.53 -19.79 -23.34
N ILE A 68 -22.17 -18.71 -22.88
CA ILE A 68 -23.49 -18.29 -23.37
C ILE A 68 -23.43 -17.95 -24.87
N GLU A 69 -22.38 -17.26 -25.31
CA GLU A 69 -22.18 -16.89 -26.72
C GLU A 69 -21.91 -18.11 -27.59
N LYS A 70 -21.11 -19.07 -27.11
CA LYS A 70 -20.88 -20.34 -27.82
C LYS A 70 -22.16 -21.18 -27.93
N GLU A 71 -22.96 -21.26 -26.87
CA GLU A 71 -24.26 -21.94 -26.91
C GLU A 71 -25.23 -21.28 -27.91
N ARG A 72 -25.16 -19.95 -28.09
CA ARG A 72 -25.93 -19.23 -29.12
C ARG A 72 -25.46 -19.61 -30.52
N ASP A 73 -24.15 -19.54 -30.78
CA ASP A 73 -23.59 -19.84 -32.12
C ASP A 73 -23.85 -21.30 -32.53
N GLU A 74 -23.86 -22.25 -31.58
CA GLU A 74 -24.23 -23.65 -31.82
C GLU A 74 -25.74 -23.83 -32.11
N ARG A 75 -26.62 -22.95 -31.61
CA ARG A 75 -28.09 -23.02 -31.78
C ARG A 75 -28.64 -22.19 -32.93
N GLU A 76 -27.96 -21.11 -33.33
CA GLU A 76 -28.32 -20.32 -34.52
C GLU A 76 -28.21 -21.15 -35.82
N LEU A 77 -27.53 -22.30 -35.79
CA LEU A 77 -27.57 -23.34 -36.83
C LEU A 77 -28.95 -24.04 -36.95
N THR A 78 -29.88 -23.79 -36.03
CA THR A 78 -31.25 -24.31 -35.99
C THR A 78 -32.25 -23.19 -35.69
N ASP A 79 -32.89 -22.62 -36.72
CA ASP A 79 -33.83 -21.47 -36.68
C ASP A 79 -34.89 -21.54 -35.55
N ASN A 80 -34.65 -20.93 -34.38
CA ASN A 80 -35.69 -20.75 -33.37
C ASN A 80 -35.65 -19.39 -32.66
N PRO A 81 -36.50 -18.42 -33.04
CA PRO A 81 -36.48 -17.06 -32.51
C PRO A 81 -36.86 -16.93 -31.02
N MET A 82 -37.47 -17.95 -30.41
CA MET A 82 -37.72 -17.96 -28.95
C MET A 82 -36.44 -18.16 -28.11
N SER A 83 -35.37 -18.79 -28.64
CA SER A 83 -34.13 -18.98 -27.87
C SER A 83 -33.38 -17.68 -27.62
N ASN A 84 -33.44 -16.74 -28.57
CA ASN A 84 -32.73 -15.45 -28.48
C ASN A 84 -33.21 -14.57 -27.32
N GLN A 85 -34.49 -14.62 -26.95
CA GLN A 85 -35.01 -13.82 -25.84
C GLN A 85 -34.64 -14.40 -24.47
N GLU A 86 -34.58 -15.72 -24.33
CA GLU A 86 -34.12 -16.39 -23.10
C GLU A 86 -32.62 -16.22 -22.90
N GLU A 87 -31.83 -16.31 -23.96
CA GLU A 87 -30.38 -16.10 -23.93
C GLU A 87 -30.03 -14.64 -23.60
N PHE A 88 -30.74 -13.68 -24.18
CA PHE A 88 -30.63 -12.27 -23.80
C PHE A 88 -30.90 -12.06 -22.30
N LYS A 89 -31.97 -12.67 -21.76
CA LYS A 89 -32.28 -12.61 -20.32
C LYS A 89 -31.19 -13.26 -19.46
N LYS A 90 -30.66 -14.41 -19.88
CA LYS A 90 -29.55 -15.09 -19.18
C LYS A 90 -28.29 -14.22 -19.16
N ARG A 91 -27.89 -13.67 -20.30
CA ARG A 91 -26.72 -12.76 -20.41
C ARG A 91 -26.88 -11.53 -19.52
N GLN A 92 -28.04 -10.87 -19.55
CA GLN A 92 -28.32 -9.72 -18.69
C GLN A 92 -28.29 -10.09 -17.20
N ALA A 93 -28.83 -11.25 -16.83
CA ALA A 93 -28.77 -11.74 -15.45
C ALA A 93 -27.33 -12.02 -15.00
N THR A 94 -26.50 -12.59 -15.87
CA THR A 94 -25.07 -12.83 -15.60
C THR A 94 -24.30 -11.52 -15.42
N ILE A 95 -24.51 -10.53 -16.31
CA ILE A 95 -23.88 -9.20 -16.19
C ILE A 95 -24.32 -8.49 -14.89
N ALA A 96 -25.60 -8.56 -14.54
CA ALA A 96 -26.11 -7.95 -13.30
C ALA A 96 -25.50 -8.61 -12.05
N LYS A 97 -25.34 -9.94 -12.03
CA LYS A 97 -24.66 -10.65 -10.93
C LYS A 97 -23.19 -10.27 -10.84
N PHE A 98 -22.49 -10.16 -11.98
CA PHE A 98 -21.10 -9.71 -12.03
C PHE A 98 -20.94 -8.33 -11.40
N GLN A 99 -21.74 -7.35 -11.86
CA GLN A 99 -21.72 -5.99 -11.32
C GLN A 99 -21.94 -5.99 -9.81
N SER A 100 -22.93 -6.75 -9.33
CA SER A 100 -23.21 -6.84 -7.90
C SER A 100 -22.06 -7.46 -7.09
N GLU A 101 -21.34 -8.44 -7.63
CA GLU A 101 -20.18 -9.04 -6.94
C GLU A 101 -18.97 -8.10 -6.93
N VAL A 102 -18.70 -7.43 -8.05
CA VAL A 102 -17.64 -6.42 -8.14
C VAL A 102 -17.92 -5.26 -7.19
N ASP A 103 -19.14 -4.74 -7.16
CA ASP A 103 -19.54 -3.65 -6.26
C ASP A 103 -19.39 -4.07 -4.79
N LYS A 104 -19.74 -5.31 -4.46
CA LYS A 104 -19.55 -5.85 -3.11
C LYS A 104 -18.07 -5.94 -2.75
N ASN A 105 -17.23 -6.47 -3.63
CA ASN A 105 -15.78 -6.56 -3.42
C ASN A 105 -15.15 -5.18 -3.25
N ASN A 106 -15.51 -4.22 -4.11
CA ASN A 106 -15.03 -2.84 -4.03
C ASN A 106 -15.44 -2.17 -2.72
N LYS A 107 -16.68 -2.39 -2.26
CA LYS A 107 -17.15 -1.85 -0.98
C LYS A 107 -16.44 -2.45 0.22
N GLU A 108 -16.22 -3.77 0.22
CA GLU A 108 -15.44 -4.44 1.28
C GLU A 108 -13.99 -3.94 1.31
N LEU A 109 -13.37 -3.78 0.14
CA LEU A 109 -12.03 -3.22 0.00
C LEU A 109 -11.97 -1.81 0.55
N ASP A 110 -12.89 -0.92 0.14
CA ASP A 110 -12.91 0.47 0.60
C ASP A 110 -13.08 0.60 2.12
N ILE A 111 -13.97 -0.20 2.72
CA ILE A 111 -14.16 -0.25 4.19
C ILE A 111 -12.88 -0.69 4.89
N HIS A 112 -12.23 -1.75 4.39
CA HIS A 112 -11.03 -2.28 5.01
C HIS A 112 -9.83 -1.36 4.83
N THR A 113 -9.59 -0.85 3.63
CA THR A 113 -8.52 0.09 3.31
C THR A 113 -8.68 1.35 4.16
N LYS A 114 -9.88 1.91 4.24
CA LYS A 114 -10.16 3.04 5.14
C LYS A 114 -9.78 2.73 6.58
N LYS A 115 -10.30 1.63 7.14
CA LYS A 115 -10.06 1.29 8.54
C LYS A 115 -8.58 1.07 8.82
N SER A 116 -7.92 0.26 7.99
CA SER A 116 -6.50 -0.07 8.15
C SER A 116 -5.60 1.15 7.97
N ALA A 117 -5.94 2.04 7.04
CA ALA A 117 -5.24 3.31 6.86
C ALA A 117 -5.38 4.23 8.07
N ILE A 118 -6.59 4.36 8.62
CA ILE A 118 -6.83 5.15 9.84
C ILE A 118 -6.04 4.57 11.01
N ASP A 119 -6.17 3.26 11.26
CA ASP A 119 -5.49 2.58 12.37
C ASP A 119 -3.96 2.69 12.26
N PHE A 120 -3.43 2.71 11.04
CA PHE A 120 -2.01 2.88 10.77
C PHE A 120 -1.53 4.30 11.04
N LEU A 121 -2.25 5.30 10.56
CA LEU A 121 -1.93 6.71 10.78
C LEU A 121 -2.06 7.09 12.25
N ASP A 122 -3.08 6.58 12.95
CA ASP A 122 -3.22 6.72 14.40
C ASP A 122 -2.06 6.05 15.13
N TYR A 123 -1.62 4.87 14.66
CA TYR A 123 -0.45 4.22 15.21
C TYR A 123 0.83 5.05 15.01
N LEU A 124 1.00 5.75 13.89
CA LEU A 124 2.22 6.53 13.62
C LEU A 124 2.24 7.86 14.39
N PHE A 125 1.13 8.59 14.40
CA PHE A 125 1.11 9.99 14.83
C PHE A 125 0.25 10.27 16.06
N GLY A 126 -0.51 9.28 16.54
CA GLY A 126 -1.42 9.40 17.68
C GLY A 126 -2.88 9.31 17.28
N GLU A 127 -3.71 8.90 18.24
CA GLU A 127 -5.15 8.65 18.07
C GLU A 127 -5.88 9.85 17.43
N GLY A 128 -6.74 9.57 16.45
CA GLY A 128 -7.53 10.57 15.73
C GLY A 128 -6.83 11.17 14.50
N THR A 129 -5.51 11.00 14.35
CA THR A 129 -4.77 11.52 13.20
C THR A 129 -5.23 10.94 11.87
N GLY A 130 -5.53 9.65 11.83
CA GLY A 130 -6.02 8.96 10.64
C GLY A 130 -7.36 9.52 10.18
N ASN A 131 -8.28 9.82 11.10
CA ASN A 131 -9.55 10.46 10.76
C ASN A 131 -9.37 11.91 10.29
N ASP A 132 -8.46 12.66 10.93
CA ASP A 132 -8.11 14.02 10.50
C ASP A 132 -7.58 14.03 9.06
N LEU A 133 -6.63 13.13 8.76
CA LEU A 133 -6.05 12.99 7.43
C LEU A 133 -7.06 12.49 6.40
N TYR A 134 -7.94 11.57 6.77
CA TYR A 134 -9.02 11.11 5.91
C TYR A 134 -10.00 12.25 5.54
N ASN A 135 -10.35 13.09 6.51
CA ASN A 135 -11.19 14.27 6.24
C ASN A 135 -10.43 15.35 5.44
N LEU A 136 -9.12 15.50 5.63
CA LEU A 136 -8.29 16.43 4.87
C LEU A 136 -8.30 16.11 3.36
N VAL A 137 -8.35 14.84 3.00
CA VAL A 137 -8.41 14.38 1.60
C VAL A 137 -9.84 14.16 1.09
N ASP A 138 -10.82 14.86 1.68
CA ASP A 138 -12.24 14.77 1.32
C ASP A 138 -12.76 13.32 1.32
N ARG A 139 -12.36 12.54 2.33
CA ARG A 139 -12.81 11.15 2.53
C ARG A 139 -12.44 10.21 1.37
N ASN A 140 -11.41 10.56 0.61
CA ASN A 140 -10.90 9.75 -0.48
C ASN A 140 -9.86 8.74 0.02
N THR A 141 -10.19 7.46 0.00
CA THR A 141 -9.31 6.35 0.43
C THR A 141 -8.06 6.20 -0.43
N ILE A 142 -8.16 6.43 -1.75
CA ILE A 142 -7.02 6.41 -2.66
C ILE A 142 -6.01 7.52 -2.30
N ALA A 143 -6.49 8.72 -2.03
CA ALA A 143 -5.65 9.83 -1.60
C ALA A 143 -5.00 9.55 -0.24
N LEU A 144 -5.74 8.93 0.69
CA LEU A 144 -5.21 8.51 1.98
C LEU A 144 -4.10 7.45 1.83
N SER A 145 -4.28 6.46 0.95
CA SER A 145 -3.24 5.46 0.64
C SER A 145 -1.98 6.10 0.05
N LYS A 146 -2.12 7.15 -0.79
CA LYS A 146 -0.96 7.90 -1.31
C LYS A 146 -0.19 8.63 -0.21
N ILE A 147 -0.88 9.20 0.77
CA ILE A 147 -0.25 9.81 1.95
C ILE A 147 0.56 8.76 2.71
N ILE A 148 -0.03 7.59 2.96
CA ILE A 148 0.65 6.46 3.62
C ILE A 148 1.89 6.02 2.84
N PHE A 149 1.77 5.87 1.51
CA PHE A 149 2.90 5.50 0.65
C PHE A 149 4.05 6.52 0.73
N GLN A 150 3.73 7.81 0.69
CA GLN A 150 4.73 8.88 0.83
C GLN A 150 5.40 8.82 2.20
N ILE A 151 4.63 8.61 3.27
CA ILE A 151 5.16 8.45 4.63
C ILE A 151 6.13 7.28 4.69
N MET A 152 5.76 6.13 4.12
CA MET A 152 6.58 4.92 4.13
C MET A 152 7.84 5.05 3.28
N THR A 153 7.76 5.76 2.14
CA THR A 153 8.93 6.03 1.30
C THR A 153 9.96 6.86 2.05
N GLU A 154 9.53 7.94 2.69
CA GLU A 154 10.40 8.79 3.50
C GLU A 154 10.90 8.07 4.75
N PHE A 155 10.04 7.29 5.42
CA PHE A 155 10.44 6.44 6.53
C PHE A 155 11.54 5.45 6.11
N ASN A 156 11.39 4.78 4.97
CA ASN A 156 12.40 3.84 4.49
C ASN A 156 13.69 4.56 4.06
N ARG A 157 13.59 5.74 3.43
CA ARG A 157 14.73 6.57 3.03
C ARG A 157 15.58 7.00 4.23
N GLU A 158 14.95 7.52 5.27
CA GLU A 158 15.62 7.97 6.50
C GLU A 158 16.16 6.81 7.36
N ASN A 159 15.70 5.58 7.11
CA ASN A 159 16.10 4.38 7.86
C ASN A 159 16.89 3.37 7.04
N ASP A 160 17.38 3.73 5.84
CA ASP A 160 18.20 2.85 5.01
C ASP A 160 19.57 2.61 5.68
N ILE A 161 19.71 1.42 6.26
CA ILE A 161 20.86 0.97 7.06
C ILE A 161 22.15 0.93 6.22
N TYR A 162 22.04 0.83 4.89
CA TYR A 162 23.20 0.72 4.01
C TYR A 162 24.06 1.99 4.02
N GLN A 163 23.43 3.16 3.93
CA GLN A 163 24.14 4.44 4.04
C GLN A 163 24.81 4.60 5.40
N TYR A 164 24.12 4.20 6.46
CA TYR A 164 24.63 4.36 7.81
C TYR A 164 25.88 3.50 8.08
N ARG A 165 25.85 2.24 7.63
CA ARG A 165 26.98 1.32 7.74
C ARG A 165 28.16 1.75 6.86
N GLU A 166 27.90 2.22 5.63
CA GLU A 166 28.97 2.74 4.77
C GLU A 166 29.59 4.02 5.30
N THR A 167 28.81 4.96 5.82
CA THR A 167 29.33 6.19 6.46
C THR A 167 30.20 5.84 7.67
N TYR A 168 29.78 4.86 8.48
CA TYR A 168 30.55 4.41 9.64
C TYR A 168 31.85 3.71 9.23
N ILE A 169 31.81 2.84 8.22
CA ILE A 169 33.01 2.16 7.69
C ILE A 169 33.96 3.15 7.02
N LYS A 170 33.46 4.13 6.26
CA LYS A 170 34.28 5.20 5.67
C LYS A 170 34.97 6.05 6.74
N LYS A 171 34.24 6.49 7.77
CA LYS A 171 34.82 7.25 8.88
C LYS A 171 35.90 6.45 9.62
N LEU A 172 35.70 5.15 9.85
CA LEU A 172 36.74 4.29 10.43
C LEU A 172 37.98 4.17 9.52
N ALA A 173 37.79 4.03 8.21
CA ALA A 173 38.88 3.95 7.24
C ALA A 173 39.63 5.28 7.05
N GLU A 174 38.99 6.42 7.30
CA GLU A 174 39.63 7.74 7.32
C GLU A 174 40.52 7.91 8.55
N ILE A 175 40.08 7.43 9.73
CA ILE A 175 40.88 7.45 10.96
C ILE A 175 42.15 6.61 10.81
N ASP A 176 42.02 5.38 10.28
CA ASP A 176 43.17 4.50 10.02
C ASP A 176 44.18 5.12 9.03
N LYS A 177 43.78 6.08 8.19
CA LYS A 177 44.70 6.79 7.28
C LYS A 177 45.41 7.95 7.98
N THR A 178 44.70 8.73 8.79
CA THR A 178 45.31 9.83 9.56
C THR A 178 46.26 9.34 10.64
N ASP A 179 45.96 8.22 11.32
CA ASP A 179 46.85 7.65 12.34
C ASP A 179 48.14 7.04 11.74
N ASN A 180 48.17 6.74 10.43
CA ASN A 180 49.35 6.25 9.72
C ASN A 180 50.13 7.35 8.96
N GLU A 181 49.58 8.57 8.82
CA GLU A 181 50.27 9.71 8.22
C GLU A 181 51.00 10.58 9.26
N ASP A 182 50.68 10.44 10.55
CA ASP A 182 51.32 11.16 11.66
C ASP A 182 52.55 10.42 12.26
N ASP A 183 52.91 9.24 11.73
CA ASP A 183 54.04 8.39 12.17
C ASP A 183 55.23 8.33 11.17
N ASP A 184 55.21 9.14 10.09
CA ASP A 184 56.32 9.35 9.13
C ASP A 184 56.90 10.78 9.23
#